data_AF-A0AAW2MX02-F1
#
_entry.id   AF-A0AAW2MX02-F1
#
_cell.length_a   1.000
_cell.length_b   1.000
_cell.length_c   1.000
_cell.angle_alpha   90.00
_cell.angle_beta   90.00
_cell.angle_gamma   90.00
#
_symmetry.space_group_name_H-M   'P 1'
#
loop_
_entity.id
_entity.type
_entity.pdbx_description
1 polymer ?
#
loop_
_entity_poly.entity_id
_entity_poly.type
_entity_poly.pdbx_seq_one_letter_code
_entity_poly.pdbx_strand_id
1 'polypeptide(L)'
;MIPAPALVLMKSEEFGVKRIPTSAVRKFLSVLPPSESYAFRVDFRSPHVHYINNLEVDAMYKRWRSNINEILMPVFPGQLRYIRKNLFHAVYVLDPASLCGLEIGGSKNARIGVLFNSNVNATLPSLFFMKAFEITASSYSHKKGVLQFLDQLCSFYEQEYILASGVAESYQALMDKIFEIADANGLPSRGYETSLSGFSAEILRSYLNKVTQFIYRTFGLEYGANAVITNGRVIRLSDGSTFLNHDLHLLESLEFKQRIKHIAEIVEDIKWEDVDPDMLTRYERFLKIMILSVLKNTNRPVKFWFIKNYLSPQFKDVIPYMAHQYGFEYELITYKWPTWLHKQKEKQRIIWAYKILFLDVIFPLALEKVIFVDADQIVRADMGELYDMDLRGRPLAYTPFCDNNKEMDGYRFWKQGFWKDHLRGKPYHISALYVVDLVKFRETAAGDQLRDLPNYAQHMVPIFSLPQEWLWCESWCGNATKPKAKTIDLCNNPMTKEPKLQGAKRIVAEWPDLDYEARRFTAKILGESIEPQEQPPPPPKIETTSDNSSEDEESRAEL
;
A
#
# COMPACT_ATOMS: atom_id res chain seq x y z
N MET A 1 -1.63 14.61 -17.72
CA MET A 1 -1.86 13.55 -16.72
C MET A 1 -0.51 13.21 -16.12
N ILE A 2 -0.38 13.32 -14.81
CA ILE A 2 0.84 13.02 -14.05
C ILE A 2 0.84 11.49 -13.84
N PRO A 3 1.79 10.72 -14.40
CA PRO A 3 1.84 9.27 -14.19
C PRO A 3 1.83 8.91 -12.71
N ALA A 4 1.42 7.70 -12.34
CA ALA A 4 1.53 7.19 -10.97
C ALA A 4 2.89 7.50 -10.29
N PRO A 5 4.04 7.45 -10.99
CA PRO A 5 5.32 7.96 -10.47
C PRO A 5 5.36 9.48 -10.20
N ALA A 6 4.77 10.32 -11.05
CA ALA A 6 4.75 11.76 -10.82
C ALA A 6 3.72 12.20 -9.75
N LEU A 7 2.79 11.31 -9.37
CA LEU A 7 1.90 11.51 -8.23
C LEU A 7 2.59 11.18 -6.89
N VAL A 8 3.76 10.52 -6.94
CA VAL A 8 4.71 10.43 -5.84
C VAL A 8 5.43 11.79 -5.65
N LEU A 9 5.61 12.57 -6.71
CA LEU A 9 6.28 13.89 -6.66
C LEU A 9 5.44 14.99 -6.04
N MET A 10 4.14 15.07 -6.37
CA MET A 10 3.25 16.05 -5.73
C MET A 10 3.14 15.85 -4.21
N LYS A 11 3.57 14.69 -3.69
CA LYS A 11 3.59 14.40 -2.24
C LYS A 11 4.85 14.85 -1.53
N SER A 12 5.94 15.22 -2.20
CA SER A 12 7.13 15.61 -1.44
C SER A 12 7.05 17.00 -0.87
N GLU A 13 6.35 17.92 -1.54
CA GLU A 13 6.18 19.29 -1.04
C GLU A 13 5.17 19.39 0.10
N GLU A 14 4.10 18.58 0.08
CA GLU A 14 3.01 18.68 1.08
C GLU A 14 3.34 18.03 2.43
N PHE A 15 4.36 17.16 2.50
CA PHE A 15 4.56 16.28 3.64
C PHE A 15 5.74 16.59 4.56
N GLY A 16 6.61 17.56 4.24
CA GLY A 16 7.76 17.88 5.11
C GLY A 16 8.68 16.69 5.43
N VAL A 17 8.51 15.57 4.71
CA VAL A 17 9.41 14.41 4.74
C VAL A 17 10.56 14.79 3.83
N LYS A 18 11.76 14.74 4.39
CA LYS A 18 13.03 15.16 3.79
C LYS A 18 13.09 14.92 2.27
N ARG A 19 13.14 16.08 1.58
CA ARG A 19 13.60 16.43 0.22
C ARG A 19 13.72 15.25 -0.76
N ILE A 20 12.81 15.18 -1.73
CA ILE A 20 13.17 14.65 -3.05
C ILE A 20 14.41 15.40 -3.51
N PRO A 21 15.47 14.71 -3.99
CA PRO A 21 16.67 15.38 -4.46
C PRO A 21 16.30 16.48 -5.44
N THR A 22 16.81 17.70 -5.23
CA THR A 22 16.51 18.86 -6.08
C THR A 22 16.85 18.58 -7.55
N SER A 23 17.80 17.67 -7.79
CA SER A 23 18.14 17.10 -9.10
C SER A 23 16.98 16.34 -9.74
N ALA A 24 16.25 15.51 -8.99
CA ALA A 24 15.08 14.79 -9.47
C ALA A 24 13.92 15.76 -9.76
N VAL A 25 13.64 16.71 -8.86
CA VAL A 25 12.63 17.75 -9.10
C VAL A 25 12.94 18.55 -10.37
N ARG A 26 14.21 18.96 -10.55
CA ARG A 26 14.67 19.65 -11.76
C ARG A 26 14.51 18.78 -13.00
N LYS A 27 14.84 17.48 -12.94
CA LYS A 27 14.62 16.53 -14.04
C LYS A 27 13.13 16.47 -14.41
N PHE A 28 12.22 16.34 -13.44
CA PHE A 28 10.77 16.32 -13.71
C PHE A 28 10.24 17.61 -14.29
N LEU A 29 10.66 18.77 -13.76
CA LEU A 29 10.27 20.07 -14.29
C LEU A 29 10.86 20.32 -15.70
N SER A 30 11.98 19.67 -16.02
CA SER A 30 12.59 19.72 -17.36
C SER A 30 11.99 18.72 -18.35
N VAL A 31 11.09 17.84 -17.91
CA VAL A 31 10.34 16.97 -18.84
C VAL A 31 9.41 17.87 -19.64
N LEU A 32 9.83 18.15 -20.88
CA LEU A 32 9.01 18.88 -21.82
C LEU A 32 7.71 18.10 -22.07
N PRO A 33 6.55 18.77 -22.07
CA PRO A 33 5.34 18.12 -22.56
C PRO A 33 5.59 17.62 -23.99
N PRO A 34 5.07 16.43 -24.37
CA PRO A 34 5.20 15.93 -25.73
C PRO A 34 4.80 17.02 -26.73
N SER A 35 5.56 17.15 -27.82
CA SER A 35 5.50 18.22 -28.84
C SER A 35 4.13 18.45 -29.49
N GLU A 36 3.14 17.61 -29.21
CA GLU A 36 1.73 17.80 -29.56
C GLU A 36 1.02 18.70 -28.54
N SER A 37 1.41 19.97 -28.48
CA SER A 37 0.83 21.02 -27.63
C SER A 37 -0.56 21.50 -28.08
N TYR A 38 -1.04 21.07 -29.25
CA TYR A 38 -2.32 21.49 -29.85
C TYR A 38 -3.40 20.41 -29.89
N ALA A 39 -3.17 19.23 -29.30
CA ALA A 39 -4.18 18.17 -29.28
C ALA A 39 -5.21 18.41 -28.16
N PHE A 40 -6.46 18.71 -28.53
CA PHE A 40 -7.60 18.74 -27.61
C PHE A 40 -7.64 17.45 -26.79
N ARG A 41 -7.91 17.58 -25.48
CA ARG A 41 -8.07 16.44 -24.57
C ARG A 41 -9.54 16.29 -24.23
N VAL A 42 -10.04 15.07 -24.41
CA VAL A 42 -11.44 14.73 -24.15
C VAL A 42 -11.59 14.20 -22.75
N ASP A 43 -12.49 14.80 -21.98
CA ASP A 43 -12.99 14.21 -20.76
C ASP A 43 -14.12 13.23 -21.10
N PHE A 44 -13.83 11.94 -21.01
CA PHE A 44 -14.76 10.85 -21.31
C PHE A 44 -15.42 10.31 -20.03
N ARG A 45 -15.38 11.04 -18.90
CA ARG A 45 -16.15 10.74 -17.67
C ARG A 45 -17.65 11.01 -17.85
N SER A 46 -18.20 10.40 -18.89
CA SER A 46 -19.57 10.52 -19.33
C SER A 46 -20.27 9.20 -19.04
N PRO A 47 -21.56 9.21 -18.65
CA PRO A 47 -22.34 7.99 -18.51
C PRO A 47 -22.49 7.24 -19.85
N HIS A 48 -22.07 7.85 -20.95
CA HIS A 48 -22.13 7.28 -22.29
C HIS A 48 -20.98 6.32 -22.61
N VAL A 49 -19.99 6.20 -21.73
CA VAL A 49 -18.88 5.24 -21.87
C VAL A 49 -19.19 4.00 -21.05
N HIS A 50 -19.29 2.85 -21.71
CA HIS A 50 -19.61 1.58 -21.10
C HIS A 50 -18.32 0.81 -20.80
N TYR A 51 -17.98 0.69 -19.51
CA TYR A 51 -16.78 -0.01 -19.06
C TYR A 51 -17.04 -1.48 -18.78
N ILE A 52 -16.32 -2.38 -19.46
CA ILE A 52 -16.46 -3.83 -19.30
C ILE A 52 -15.86 -4.31 -17.96
N ASN A 53 -14.92 -3.55 -17.38
CA ASN A 53 -14.23 -3.87 -16.14
C ASN A 53 -14.19 -2.68 -15.16
N ASN A 54 -15.38 -2.14 -14.86
CA ASN A 54 -15.58 -0.90 -14.13
C ASN A 54 -15.34 -1.03 -12.61
N LEU A 55 -14.16 -0.58 -12.15
CA LEU A 55 -13.81 -0.60 -10.73
C LEU A 55 -14.73 0.27 -9.86
N GLU A 56 -15.33 1.32 -10.42
CA GLU A 56 -16.09 2.30 -9.64
C GLU A 56 -17.41 1.75 -9.13
N VAL A 57 -18.01 0.79 -9.84
CA VAL A 57 -19.33 0.23 -9.55
C VAL A 57 -19.29 -1.24 -9.12
N ASP A 58 -18.19 -1.93 -9.38
CA ASP A 58 -18.05 -3.36 -9.06
C ASP A 58 -18.07 -3.61 -7.54
N ALA A 59 -18.95 -4.52 -7.13
CA ALA A 59 -19.21 -4.89 -5.74
C ALA A 59 -17.97 -5.44 -5.03
N MET A 60 -17.07 -6.12 -5.75
CA MET A 60 -15.81 -6.64 -5.18
C MET A 60 -14.94 -5.51 -4.62
N TYR A 61 -14.96 -4.35 -5.27
CA TYR A 61 -14.16 -3.18 -4.91
C TYR A 61 -14.95 -2.17 -4.07
N LYS A 62 -16.16 -2.49 -3.61
CA LYS A 62 -16.99 -1.61 -2.78
C LYS A 62 -16.29 -1.15 -1.49
N ARG A 63 -15.37 -1.97 -0.97
CA ARG A 63 -14.56 -1.66 0.22
C ARG A 63 -13.43 -0.67 -0.08
N TRP A 64 -13.05 -0.50 -1.34
CA TRP A 64 -12.03 0.46 -1.75
C TRP A 64 -12.63 1.86 -1.77
N ARG A 65 -11.80 2.86 -1.52
CA ARG A 65 -12.25 4.24 -1.45
C ARG A 65 -12.38 4.83 -2.86
N SER A 66 -13.40 5.67 -3.08
CA SER A 66 -13.67 6.32 -4.38
C SER A 66 -13.07 7.72 -4.50
N ASN A 67 -12.41 8.21 -3.47
CA ASN A 67 -11.84 9.56 -3.50
C ASN A 67 -10.52 9.54 -4.28
N ILE A 68 -10.39 10.40 -5.30
CA ILE A 68 -9.15 10.54 -6.09
C ILE A 68 -7.96 10.99 -5.23
N ASN A 69 -8.22 11.70 -4.13
CA ASN A 69 -7.20 12.13 -3.19
C ASN A 69 -6.58 10.94 -2.43
N GLU A 70 -7.14 9.73 -2.53
CA GLU A 70 -6.48 8.51 -2.03
C GLU A 70 -5.21 8.19 -2.79
N ILE A 71 -5.11 8.60 -4.06
CA ILE A 71 -3.84 8.53 -4.77
C ILE A 71 -2.81 9.43 -4.09
N LEU A 72 -3.25 10.49 -3.41
CA LEU A 72 -2.40 11.41 -2.64
C LEU A 72 -2.03 10.87 -1.23
N MET A 73 -2.67 9.81 -0.73
CA MET A 73 -2.34 9.25 0.59
C MET A 73 -1.02 8.44 0.60
N PRO A 74 -0.14 8.52 1.61
CA PRO A 74 1.10 7.75 1.65
C PRO A 74 0.84 6.23 1.59
N VAL A 75 1.56 5.51 0.72
CA VAL A 75 1.58 4.03 0.63
C VAL A 75 3.01 3.57 0.37
N PHE A 76 3.32 2.30 0.64
CA PHE A 76 4.66 1.78 0.43
C PHE A 76 5.09 1.82 -1.04
N PRO A 77 6.39 2.04 -1.33
CA PRO A 77 6.94 1.79 -2.66
C PRO A 77 6.60 0.36 -3.12
N GLY A 78 6.10 0.21 -4.35
CA GLY A 78 5.65 -1.08 -4.89
C GLY A 78 4.23 -1.52 -4.45
N GLN A 79 3.61 -0.87 -3.47
CA GLN A 79 2.25 -1.22 -3.04
C GLN A 79 1.18 -0.63 -3.96
N LEU A 80 0.29 -1.50 -4.46
CA LEU A 80 -0.88 -1.09 -5.23
C LEU A 80 -1.84 -0.24 -4.37
N ARG A 81 -2.27 0.90 -4.92
CA ARG A 81 -3.23 1.79 -4.26
C ARG A 81 -4.63 1.23 -4.39
N TYR A 82 -5.28 0.98 -3.25
CA TYR A 82 -6.65 0.46 -3.17
C TYR A 82 -7.69 1.59 -3.39
N ILE A 83 -7.75 2.10 -4.62
CA ILE A 83 -8.72 3.12 -5.05
C ILE A 83 -9.67 2.53 -6.10
N ARG A 84 -10.98 2.66 -5.88
CA ARG A 84 -11.99 2.25 -6.87
C ARG A 84 -12.23 3.35 -7.90
N LYS A 85 -11.21 3.64 -8.72
CA LYS A 85 -11.27 4.63 -9.81
C LYS A 85 -10.67 4.06 -11.10
N ASN A 86 -11.31 4.34 -12.24
CA ASN A 86 -10.84 3.90 -13.56
C ASN A 86 -9.75 4.85 -14.10
N LEU A 87 -8.57 4.83 -13.47
CA LEU A 87 -7.49 5.79 -13.74
C LEU A 87 -6.79 5.56 -15.09
N PHE A 88 -6.60 4.29 -15.47
CA PHE A 88 -5.95 3.89 -16.72
C PHE A 88 -6.96 3.19 -17.61
N HIS A 89 -7.46 3.89 -18.62
CA HIS A 89 -8.46 3.36 -19.54
C HIS A 89 -8.07 3.62 -21.00
N ALA A 90 -8.51 2.72 -21.87
CA ALA A 90 -8.63 2.91 -23.29
C ALA A 90 -10.13 2.89 -23.62
N VAL A 91 -10.63 3.96 -24.23
CA VAL A 91 -12.03 4.06 -24.65
C VAL A 91 -12.12 3.85 -26.15
N TYR A 92 -12.70 2.74 -26.56
CA TYR A 92 -12.92 2.41 -27.96
C TYR A 92 -14.18 3.09 -28.45
N VAL A 93 -14.09 3.78 -29.58
CA VAL A 93 -15.20 4.34 -30.31
C VAL A 93 -15.46 3.40 -31.48
N LEU A 94 -16.59 2.70 -31.47
CA LEU A 94 -16.91 1.66 -32.46
C LEU A 94 -18.41 1.46 -32.59
N ASP A 95 -18.84 0.89 -33.71
CA ASP A 95 -20.17 0.31 -33.85
C ASP A 95 -20.10 -1.20 -33.55
N PRO A 96 -20.59 -1.68 -32.40
CA PRO A 96 -20.43 -3.08 -32.01
C PRO A 96 -21.29 -4.01 -32.87
N ALA A 97 -22.27 -3.48 -33.61
CA ALA A 97 -23.09 -4.26 -34.53
C ALA A 97 -22.51 -4.33 -35.96
N SER A 98 -21.34 -3.75 -36.19
CA SER A 98 -20.60 -3.86 -37.45
C SER A 98 -19.58 -5.00 -37.38
N LEU A 99 -19.25 -5.61 -38.52
CA LEU A 99 -18.18 -6.61 -38.63
C LEU A 99 -16.89 -6.08 -37.98
N CYS A 100 -16.60 -4.81 -38.25
CA CYS A 100 -15.44 -4.11 -37.73
C CYS A 100 -15.42 -3.95 -36.21
N GLY A 101 -16.59 -3.83 -35.57
CA GLY A 101 -16.71 -3.71 -34.12
C GLY A 101 -16.57 -5.04 -33.38
N LEU A 102 -16.91 -6.15 -34.05
CA LEU A 102 -16.87 -7.50 -33.48
C LEU A 102 -15.45 -8.08 -33.42
N GLU A 103 -14.56 -7.66 -34.33
CA GLU A 103 -13.16 -8.14 -34.41
C GLU A 103 -12.19 -7.48 -33.40
N ILE A 104 -12.68 -6.56 -32.56
CA ILE A 104 -11.81 -5.74 -31.72
C ILE A 104 -11.19 -6.54 -30.57
N GLY A 105 -9.85 -6.55 -30.54
CA GLY A 105 -9.06 -7.21 -29.50
C GLY A 105 -9.08 -6.48 -28.15
N GLY A 106 -8.86 -7.24 -27.07
CA GLY A 106 -8.74 -6.69 -25.71
C GLY A 106 -7.32 -6.22 -25.35
N SER A 107 -7.23 -5.29 -24.41
CA SER A 107 -5.99 -4.89 -23.74
C SER A 107 -5.76 -5.69 -22.45
N LYS A 108 -4.52 -6.09 -22.18
CA LYS A 108 -4.11 -6.70 -20.89
C LYS A 108 -3.79 -5.67 -19.81
N ASN A 109 -3.48 -4.43 -20.21
CA ASN A 109 -2.87 -3.42 -19.34
C ASN A 109 -3.78 -2.23 -19.06
N ALA A 110 -4.84 -2.02 -19.85
CA ALA A 110 -5.77 -0.91 -19.73
C ALA A 110 -7.20 -1.38 -19.39
N ARG A 111 -7.95 -0.53 -18.68
CA ARG A 111 -9.39 -0.71 -18.53
C ARG A 111 -10.09 -0.39 -19.85
N ILE A 112 -11.04 -1.21 -20.25
CA ILE A 112 -11.66 -1.11 -21.56
C ILE A 112 -13.02 -0.43 -21.39
N GLY A 113 -13.14 0.77 -21.96
CA GLY A 113 -14.40 1.46 -22.16
C GLY A 113 -14.83 1.35 -23.62
N VAL A 114 -16.13 1.30 -23.88
CA VAL A 114 -16.70 1.30 -25.21
C VAL A 114 -17.68 2.47 -25.33
N LEU A 115 -17.55 3.24 -26.40
CA LEU A 115 -18.43 4.33 -26.79
C LEU A 115 -19.04 3.98 -28.15
N PHE A 116 -20.36 3.89 -28.19
CA PHE A 116 -21.06 3.47 -29.40
C PHE A 116 -21.13 4.59 -30.44
N ASN A 117 -20.60 4.32 -31.63
CA ASN A 117 -20.64 5.19 -32.81
C ASN A 117 -21.47 4.53 -33.93
N SER A 118 -22.78 4.52 -33.75
CA SER A 118 -23.71 3.81 -34.64
C SER A 118 -23.94 4.54 -35.97
N ASN A 119 -24.18 3.77 -37.04
CA ASN A 119 -24.74 4.32 -38.27
C ASN A 119 -26.20 4.83 -38.04
N VAL A 120 -26.59 5.89 -38.75
CA VAL A 120 -27.91 6.55 -38.67
C VAL A 120 -29.05 5.58 -39.04
N ASN A 121 -28.75 4.55 -39.82
CA ASN A 121 -29.70 3.54 -40.31
C ASN A 121 -29.63 2.18 -39.58
N ALA A 122 -29.14 2.14 -38.34
CA ALA A 122 -29.12 0.93 -37.51
C ALA A 122 -30.48 0.20 -37.48
N THR A 123 -30.47 -1.09 -37.80
CA THR A 123 -31.66 -1.95 -37.84
C THR A 123 -32.18 -2.23 -36.43
N LEU A 124 -33.42 -2.72 -36.30
CA LEU A 124 -33.98 -3.05 -35.00
C LEU A 124 -33.14 -4.13 -34.25
N PRO A 125 -32.67 -5.21 -34.91
CA PRO A 125 -31.77 -6.19 -34.29
C PRO A 125 -30.44 -5.58 -33.84
N SER A 126 -29.86 -4.65 -34.60
CA SER A 126 -28.60 -4.01 -34.23
C SER A 126 -28.74 -3.15 -32.98
N LEU A 127 -29.82 -2.35 -32.90
CA LEU A 127 -30.14 -1.56 -31.71
C LEU A 127 -30.39 -2.46 -30.48
N PHE A 128 -31.02 -3.62 -30.71
CA PHE A 128 -31.29 -4.58 -29.66
C PHE A 128 -30.01 -5.24 -29.14
N PHE A 129 -29.12 -5.66 -30.03
CA PHE A 129 -27.79 -6.18 -29.71
C PHE A 129 -26.97 -5.15 -28.92
N MET A 130 -26.93 -3.90 -29.37
CA MET A 130 -26.26 -2.80 -28.67
C MET A 130 -26.81 -2.61 -27.26
N LYS A 131 -28.14 -2.70 -27.08
CA LYS A 131 -28.76 -2.60 -25.75
C LYS A 131 -28.37 -3.76 -24.85
N ALA A 132 -28.36 -4.99 -25.37
CA ALA A 132 -27.92 -6.16 -24.62
C ALA A 132 -26.46 -6.03 -24.17
N PHE A 133 -25.59 -5.52 -25.05
CA PHE A 133 -24.19 -5.22 -24.74
C PHE A 133 -24.09 -4.15 -23.63
N GLU A 134 -24.85 -3.05 -23.75
CA GLU A 134 -24.91 -1.96 -22.77
C GLU A 134 -25.30 -2.45 -21.38
N ILE A 135 -26.37 -3.26 -21.29
CA ILE A 135 -26.86 -3.85 -20.04
C ILE A 135 -25.78 -4.75 -19.43
N THR A 136 -25.13 -5.56 -20.26
CA THR A 136 -24.07 -6.47 -19.81
C THR A 136 -22.89 -5.70 -19.22
N ALA A 137 -22.39 -4.68 -19.91
CA ALA A 137 -21.27 -3.87 -19.43
C ALA A 137 -21.64 -3.06 -18.17
N SER A 138 -22.85 -2.49 -18.13
CA SER A 138 -23.27 -1.62 -17.01
C SER A 138 -23.66 -2.38 -15.75
N SER A 139 -24.40 -3.48 -15.88
CA SER A 139 -25.04 -4.18 -14.75
C SER A 139 -24.29 -5.44 -14.33
N TYR A 140 -23.62 -6.09 -15.28
CA TYR A 140 -23.06 -7.42 -15.06
C TYR A 140 -21.55 -7.52 -15.17
N SER A 141 -20.82 -6.46 -15.54
CA SER A 141 -19.36 -6.43 -15.72
C SER A 141 -18.51 -7.10 -14.63
N HIS A 142 -19.00 -7.15 -13.39
CA HIS A 142 -18.36 -7.80 -12.25
C HIS A 142 -18.47 -9.34 -12.22
N LYS A 143 -19.27 -9.95 -13.09
CA LYS A 143 -19.53 -11.40 -13.13
C LYS A 143 -18.46 -12.12 -13.95
N LYS A 144 -18.02 -13.30 -13.50
CA LYS A 144 -16.92 -14.06 -14.12
C LYS A 144 -17.20 -14.48 -15.58
N GLY A 145 -18.45 -14.82 -15.91
CA GLY A 145 -18.86 -15.29 -17.24
C GLY A 145 -19.12 -14.20 -18.29
N VAL A 146 -18.93 -12.91 -17.95
CA VAL A 146 -19.31 -11.80 -18.84
C VAL A 146 -18.56 -11.80 -20.16
N LEU A 147 -17.25 -12.04 -20.13
CA LEU A 147 -16.44 -12.02 -21.34
C LEU A 147 -16.82 -13.18 -22.27
N GLN A 148 -17.08 -14.36 -21.71
CA GLN A 148 -17.55 -15.53 -22.47
C GLN A 148 -18.95 -15.29 -23.04
N PHE A 149 -19.84 -14.66 -22.26
CA PHE A 149 -21.16 -14.25 -22.74
C PHE A 149 -21.06 -13.26 -23.91
N LEU A 150 -20.25 -12.20 -23.78
CA LEU A 150 -20.11 -11.18 -24.82
C LEU A 150 -19.51 -11.77 -26.09
N ASP A 151 -18.51 -12.64 -25.96
CA ASP A 151 -17.88 -13.36 -27.08
C ASP A 151 -18.92 -14.23 -27.83
N GLN A 152 -19.67 -15.06 -27.10
CA GLN A 152 -20.73 -15.90 -27.67
C GLN A 152 -21.86 -15.08 -28.32
N LEU A 153 -22.24 -13.96 -27.70
CA LEU A 153 -23.25 -13.04 -28.23
C LEU A 153 -22.76 -12.37 -29.54
N CYS A 154 -21.49 -11.94 -29.57
CA CYS A 154 -20.86 -11.38 -30.77
C CYS A 154 -20.81 -12.41 -31.91
N SER A 155 -20.33 -13.63 -31.65
CA SER A 155 -20.27 -14.69 -32.66
C SER A 155 -21.65 -15.08 -33.21
N PHE A 156 -22.65 -15.16 -32.33
CA PHE A 156 -24.03 -15.44 -32.75
C PHE A 156 -24.57 -14.33 -33.65
N TYR A 157 -24.38 -13.07 -33.25
CA TYR A 157 -24.85 -11.92 -34.04
C TYR A 157 -24.16 -11.84 -35.41
N GLU A 158 -22.86 -12.12 -35.45
CA GLU A 158 -22.09 -12.18 -36.70
C GLU A 158 -22.65 -13.22 -37.68
N GLN A 159 -22.87 -14.46 -37.19
CA GLN A 159 -23.32 -15.56 -38.03
C GLN A 159 -24.74 -15.34 -38.56
N GLU A 160 -25.67 -14.94 -37.70
CA GLU A 160 -27.10 -14.90 -38.02
C GLU A 160 -27.57 -13.57 -38.64
N TYR A 161 -26.92 -12.45 -38.32
CA TYR A 161 -27.39 -11.13 -38.73
C TYR A 161 -26.44 -10.37 -39.66
N ILE A 162 -25.17 -10.80 -39.77
CA ILE A 162 -24.18 -10.18 -40.69
C ILE A 162 -23.86 -11.11 -41.86
N LEU A 163 -23.53 -12.38 -41.60
CA LEU A 163 -23.10 -13.34 -42.62
C LEU A 163 -24.27 -14.08 -43.29
N ALA A 164 -25.32 -14.42 -42.54
CA ALA A 164 -26.53 -15.00 -43.10
C ALA A 164 -27.32 -13.93 -43.88
N SER A 165 -27.48 -14.14 -45.17
CA SER A 165 -28.23 -13.27 -46.09
C SER A 165 -29.76 -13.29 -45.90
N GLY A 166 -30.25 -13.92 -44.83
CA GLY A 166 -31.67 -13.97 -44.46
C GLY A 166 -31.97 -12.93 -43.40
N VAL A 167 -32.75 -11.90 -43.75
CA VAL A 167 -33.21 -10.89 -42.78
C VAL A 167 -34.15 -11.57 -41.77
N ALA A 168 -33.60 -12.07 -40.67
CA ALA A 168 -34.41 -12.40 -39.51
C ALA A 168 -34.89 -11.08 -38.89
N GLU A 169 -36.04 -10.56 -39.36
CA GLU A 169 -36.68 -9.35 -38.81
C GLU A 169 -37.10 -9.54 -37.34
N SER A 170 -37.12 -10.77 -36.84
CA SER A 170 -37.54 -11.10 -35.48
C SER A 170 -36.41 -10.90 -34.46
N TYR A 171 -36.51 -9.83 -33.68
CA TYR A 171 -35.70 -9.59 -32.47
C TYR A 171 -35.98 -10.60 -31.36
N GLN A 172 -37.03 -11.42 -31.50
CA GLN A 172 -37.46 -12.41 -30.51
C GLN A 172 -36.51 -13.61 -30.47
N ALA A 173 -35.98 -14.04 -31.62
CA ALA A 173 -34.94 -15.06 -31.67
C ALA A 173 -33.64 -14.60 -31.00
N LEU A 174 -33.27 -13.32 -31.19
CA LEU A 174 -32.12 -12.71 -30.52
C LEU A 174 -32.34 -12.61 -29.00
N MET A 175 -33.53 -12.23 -28.55
CA MET A 175 -33.95 -12.24 -27.14
C MET A 175 -33.76 -13.61 -26.49
N ASP A 176 -34.36 -14.63 -27.09
CA ASP A 176 -34.33 -16.00 -26.55
C ASP A 176 -32.90 -16.51 -26.47
N LYS A 177 -32.08 -16.22 -27.49
CA LYS A 177 -30.67 -16.57 -27.50
C LYS A 177 -29.87 -15.83 -26.42
N ILE A 178 -30.14 -14.54 -26.20
CA ILE A 178 -29.51 -13.77 -25.11
C ILE A 178 -29.80 -14.43 -23.75
N PHE A 179 -31.04 -14.87 -23.51
CA PHE A 179 -31.38 -15.54 -22.25
C PHE A 179 -30.69 -16.89 -22.09
N GLU A 180 -30.65 -17.69 -23.16
CA GLU A 180 -29.95 -18.98 -23.17
C GLU A 180 -28.44 -18.82 -22.88
N ILE A 181 -27.77 -17.89 -23.57
CA ILE A 181 -26.34 -17.59 -23.38
C ILE A 181 -26.11 -17.00 -21.98
N ALA A 182 -27.02 -16.15 -21.48
CA ALA A 182 -26.91 -15.57 -20.14
C ALA A 182 -26.93 -16.66 -19.07
N ASP A 183 -27.91 -17.56 -19.10
CA ASP A 183 -28.03 -18.64 -18.12
C ASP A 183 -26.85 -19.61 -18.20
N ALA A 184 -26.38 -19.94 -19.41
CA ALA A 184 -25.20 -20.79 -19.61
C ALA A 184 -23.91 -20.20 -19.00
N ASN A 185 -23.80 -18.87 -18.94
CA ASN A 185 -22.64 -18.15 -18.39
C ASN A 185 -22.85 -17.66 -16.95
N GLY A 186 -23.93 -18.07 -16.28
CA GLY A 186 -24.23 -17.70 -14.89
C GLY A 186 -24.65 -16.23 -14.71
N LEU A 187 -25.20 -15.62 -15.75
CA LEU A 187 -25.82 -14.29 -15.74
C LEU A 187 -27.35 -14.44 -15.60
N PRO A 188 -28.04 -13.58 -14.83
CA PRO A 188 -29.46 -13.75 -14.55
C PRO A 188 -30.32 -13.36 -15.76
N SER A 189 -30.87 -14.34 -16.49
CA SER A 189 -31.78 -14.13 -17.63
C SER A 189 -32.96 -13.19 -17.30
N ARG A 190 -33.61 -13.37 -16.15
CA ARG A 190 -34.70 -12.47 -15.65
C ARG A 190 -34.30 -11.00 -15.56
N GLY A 191 -33.02 -10.72 -15.27
CA GLY A 191 -32.51 -9.35 -15.19
C GLY A 191 -32.38 -8.70 -16.57
N TYR A 192 -32.03 -9.49 -17.60
CA TYR A 192 -32.09 -9.06 -18.99
C TYR A 192 -33.54 -8.90 -19.44
N GLU A 193 -34.42 -9.84 -19.14
CA GLU A 193 -35.85 -9.77 -19.47
C GLU A 193 -36.49 -8.47 -18.95
N THR A 194 -36.25 -8.15 -17.67
CA THR A 194 -36.77 -6.92 -17.06
C THR A 194 -36.20 -5.67 -17.75
N SER A 195 -34.91 -5.66 -18.07
CA SER A 195 -34.23 -4.48 -18.64
C SER A 195 -34.52 -4.29 -20.14
N LEU A 196 -34.73 -5.39 -20.86
CA LEU A 196 -35.04 -5.41 -22.29
C LEU A 196 -36.55 -5.23 -22.54
N SER A 197 -37.42 -5.61 -21.60
CA SER A 197 -38.87 -5.35 -21.72
C SER A 197 -39.20 -3.84 -21.74
N GLY A 198 -38.34 -2.99 -21.15
CA GLY A 198 -38.43 -1.53 -21.23
C GLY A 198 -37.73 -0.90 -22.44
N PHE A 199 -37.31 -1.69 -23.43
CA PHE A 199 -36.57 -1.19 -24.59
C PHE A 199 -37.43 -0.31 -25.50
N SER A 200 -36.91 0.88 -25.83
CA SER A 200 -37.46 1.75 -26.88
C SER A 200 -36.37 2.07 -27.89
N ALA A 201 -36.57 1.61 -29.13
CA ALA A 201 -35.65 1.86 -30.24
C ALA A 201 -35.50 3.36 -30.53
N GLU A 202 -36.57 4.14 -30.39
CA GLU A 202 -36.57 5.59 -30.61
C GLU A 202 -35.69 6.32 -29.57
N ILE A 203 -35.81 5.94 -28.30
CA ILE A 203 -35.01 6.54 -27.22
C ILE A 203 -33.53 6.20 -27.42
N LEU A 204 -33.20 4.94 -27.71
CA LEU A 204 -31.81 4.53 -27.95
C LEU A 204 -31.23 5.21 -29.20
N ARG A 205 -32.01 5.32 -30.28
CA ARG A 205 -31.58 6.01 -31.50
C ARG A 205 -31.34 7.51 -31.26
N SER A 206 -32.21 8.18 -30.51
CA SER A 206 -32.01 9.57 -30.10
C SER A 206 -30.73 9.76 -29.28
N TYR A 207 -30.47 8.83 -28.36
CA TYR A 207 -29.25 8.80 -27.55
C TYR A 207 -27.99 8.59 -28.41
N LEU A 208 -27.97 7.58 -29.28
CA LEU A 208 -26.86 7.28 -30.17
C LEU A 208 -26.59 8.43 -31.15
N ASN A 209 -27.65 9.09 -31.65
CA ASN A 209 -27.51 10.27 -32.50
C ASN A 209 -26.83 11.43 -31.79
N LYS A 210 -27.13 11.67 -30.50
CA LYS A 210 -26.44 12.72 -29.71
C LYS A 210 -24.95 12.41 -29.55
N VAL A 211 -24.61 11.16 -29.21
CA VAL A 211 -23.22 10.71 -29.06
C VAL A 211 -22.47 10.85 -30.38
N THR A 212 -23.08 10.41 -31.48
CA THR A 212 -22.45 10.45 -32.80
C THR A 212 -22.30 11.87 -33.32
N GLN A 213 -23.29 12.75 -33.11
CA GLN A 213 -23.16 14.18 -33.43
C GLN A 213 -22.05 14.85 -32.63
N PHE A 214 -21.89 14.50 -31.35
CA PHE A 214 -20.77 14.99 -30.53
C PHE A 214 -19.43 14.52 -31.09
N ILE A 215 -19.30 13.21 -31.36
CA ILE A 215 -18.09 12.61 -31.94
C ILE A 215 -17.74 13.26 -33.29
N TYR A 216 -18.71 13.45 -34.17
CA TYR A 216 -18.52 14.10 -35.46
C TYR A 216 -18.09 15.56 -35.31
N ARG A 217 -18.78 16.35 -34.47
CA ARG A 217 -18.47 17.78 -34.27
C ARG A 217 -17.11 18.01 -33.60
N THR A 218 -16.74 17.16 -32.65
CA THR A 218 -15.54 17.36 -31.84
C THR A 218 -14.32 16.69 -32.46
N PHE A 219 -14.48 15.53 -33.12
CA PHE A 219 -13.37 14.74 -33.65
C PHE A 219 -13.34 14.67 -35.16
N GLY A 220 -14.41 15.06 -35.87
CA GLY A 220 -14.50 14.84 -37.32
C GLY A 220 -14.48 13.36 -37.68
N LEU A 221 -15.00 12.51 -36.80
CA LEU A 221 -15.16 11.08 -37.03
C LEU A 221 -16.51 10.84 -37.71
N GLU A 222 -16.49 10.16 -38.85
CA GLU A 222 -17.70 9.79 -39.58
C GLU A 222 -18.53 8.75 -38.83
N TYR A 223 -19.80 8.62 -39.21
CA TYR A 223 -20.72 7.62 -38.64
C TYR A 223 -20.18 6.21 -38.87
N GLY A 224 -20.07 5.40 -37.82
CA GLY A 224 -19.51 4.04 -37.90
C GLY A 224 -17.98 3.97 -37.96
N ALA A 225 -17.26 5.10 -37.94
CA ALA A 225 -15.81 5.09 -37.91
C ALA A 225 -15.26 4.61 -36.56
N ASN A 226 -14.17 3.84 -36.61
CA ASN A 226 -13.47 3.34 -35.44
C ASN A 226 -12.38 4.31 -34.97
N ALA A 227 -12.27 4.47 -33.66
CA ALA A 227 -11.18 5.20 -33.04
C ALA A 227 -10.85 4.65 -31.65
N VAL A 228 -9.62 4.84 -31.21
CA VAL A 228 -9.22 4.55 -29.84
C VAL A 228 -8.90 5.86 -29.14
N ILE A 229 -9.51 6.08 -27.99
CA ILE A 229 -9.23 7.21 -27.12
C ILE A 229 -8.37 6.75 -25.96
N THR A 230 -7.09 7.16 -25.95
CA THR A 230 -6.18 6.91 -24.83
C THR A 230 -5.78 8.22 -24.18
N ASN A 231 -5.95 8.34 -22.86
CA ASN A 231 -5.61 9.55 -22.11
C ASN A 231 -6.22 10.84 -22.71
N GLY A 232 -7.46 10.74 -23.22
CA GLY A 232 -8.19 11.85 -23.85
C GLY A 232 -7.72 12.23 -25.26
N ARG A 233 -6.82 11.49 -25.89
CA ARG A 233 -6.43 11.67 -27.31
C ARG A 233 -7.13 10.68 -28.19
N VAL A 234 -7.62 11.16 -29.33
CA VAL A 234 -8.31 10.34 -30.32
C VAL A 234 -7.31 9.86 -31.37
N ILE A 235 -7.20 8.55 -31.52
CA ILE A 235 -6.33 7.88 -32.49
C ILE A 235 -7.22 7.18 -33.50
N ARG A 236 -6.96 7.42 -34.77
CA ARG A 236 -7.75 6.94 -35.91
C ARG A 236 -6.84 6.19 -36.86
N LEU A 237 -7.41 5.22 -37.55
CA LEU A 237 -6.75 4.57 -38.69
C LEU A 237 -7.15 5.32 -39.96
N SER A 238 -6.17 5.64 -40.80
CA SER A 238 -6.33 6.52 -41.97
C SER A 238 -7.06 5.85 -43.14
N ASP A 239 -7.21 4.53 -43.10
CA ASP A 239 -7.66 3.67 -44.20
C ASP A 239 -9.04 3.04 -43.94
N GLY A 240 -9.71 3.38 -42.83
CA GLY A 240 -10.99 2.79 -42.44
C GLY A 240 -10.88 1.34 -41.94
N SER A 241 -9.65 0.85 -41.70
CA SER A 241 -9.41 -0.48 -41.12
C SER A 241 -9.77 -0.55 -39.63
N THR A 242 -9.85 -1.77 -39.11
CA THR A 242 -10.10 -2.07 -37.71
C THR A 242 -8.81 -2.13 -36.90
N PHE A 243 -8.90 -1.78 -35.62
CA PHE A 243 -7.78 -2.01 -34.71
C PHE A 243 -7.68 -3.50 -34.40
N LEU A 244 -6.58 -4.12 -34.84
CA LEU A 244 -6.24 -5.49 -34.45
C LEU A 244 -5.58 -5.49 -33.06
N ASN A 245 -5.53 -6.68 -32.45
CA ASN A 245 -4.84 -6.87 -31.17
C ASN A 245 -3.38 -6.35 -31.19
N HIS A 246 -2.65 -6.60 -32.27
CA HIS A 246 -1.29 -6.14 -32.45
C HIS A 246 -1.17 -4.60 -32.50
N ASP A 247 -2.15 -3.91 -33.09
CA ASP A 247 -2.17 -2.44 -33.15
C ASP A 247 -2.36 -1.84 -31.77
N LEU A 248 -3.16 -2.49 -30.92
CA LEU A 248 -3.39 -2.06 -29.55
C LEU A 248 -2.16 -2.27 -28.67
N HIS A 249 -1.48 -3.41 -28.82
CA HIS A 249 -0.20 -3.64 -28.15
C HIS A 249 0.89 -2.65 -28.59
N LEU A 250 0.93 -2.32 -29.89
CA LEU A 250 1.83 -1.30 -30.40
C LEU A 250 1.47 0.07 -29.82
N LEU A 251 0.18 0.42 -29.77
CA LEU A 251 -0.29 1.69 -29.23
C LEU A 251 0.05 1.85 -27.74
N GLU A 252 -0.15 0.80 -26.94
CA GLU A 252 0.27 0.77 -25.53
C GLU A 252 1.78 0.98 -25.40
N SER A 253 2.56 0.27 -26.21
CA SER A 253 4.03 0.35 -26.19
C SER A 253 4.53 1.74 -26.59
N LEU A 254 3.88 2.36 -27.59
CA LEU A 254 4.19 3.71 -28.03
C LEU A 254 3.83 4.76 -26.98
N GLU A 255 2.63 4.68 -26.38
CA GLU A 255 2.22 5.60 -25.31
C GLU A 255 3.13 5.46 -24.08
N PHE A 256 3.52 4.23 -23.73
CA PHE A 256 4.52 4.00 -22.68
C PHE A 256 5.85 4.63 -23.05
N LYS A 257 6.41 4.31 -24.22
CA LYS A 257 7.73 4.77 -24.66
C LYS A 257 7.81 6.30 -24.79
N GLN A 258 6.77 6.93 -25.34
CA GLN A 258 6.78 8.37 -25.58
C GLN A 258 6.50 9.19 -24.32
N ARG A 259 5.64 8.71 -23.41
CA ARG A 259 5.09 9.58 -22.34
C ARG A 259 5.35 9.09 -20.92
N ILE A 260 5.46 7.78 -20.72
CA ILE A 260 5.57 7.18 -19.38
C ILE A 260 7.02 6.82 -19.08
N LYS A 261 7.76 6.31 -20.07
CA LYS A 261 9.12 5.80 -19.93
C LYS A 261 10.06 6.80 -19.27
N HIS A 262 10.14 8.03 -19.78
CA HIS A 262 11.00 9.07 -19.20
C HIS A 262 10.67 9.37 -17.73
N ILE A 263 9.38 9.35 -17.36
CA ILE A 263 8.95 9.62 -15.98
C ILE A 263 9.25 8.40 -15.09
N ALA A 264 9.08 7.18 -15.61
CA ALA A 264 9.45 5.95 -14.92
C ALA A 264 10.97 5.88 -14.67
N GLU A 265 11.78 6.16 -15.68
CA GLU A 265 13.24 6.21 -15.59
C GLU A 265 13.70 7.25 -14.58
N ILE A 266 13.14 8.48 -14.58
CA ILE A 266 13.49 9.48 -13.57
C ILE A 266 13.14 8.99 -12.16
N VAL A 267 12.03 8.26 -11.97
CA VAL A 267 11.66 7.69 -10.67
C VAL A 267 12.57 6.54 -10.24
N GLU A 268 12.95 5.66 -11.15
CA GLU A 268 13.89 4.57 -10.90
C GLU A 268 15.30 5.12 -10.57
N ASP A 269 15.70 6.22 -11.20
CA ASP A 269 16.95 6.92 -10.94
C ASP A 269 17.00 7.68 -9.60
N ILE A 270 15.87 7.80 -8.88
CA ILE A 270 15.86 8.48 -7.58
C ILE A 270 16.58 7.61 -6.56
N LYS A 271 17.83 7.99 -6.28
CA LYS A 271 18.55 7.54 -5.09
C LYS A 271 18.07 8.38 -3.90
N TRP A 272 17.35 7.74 -2.99
CA TRP A 272 16.94 8.38 -1.76
C TRP A 272 18.11 8.38 -0.78
N GLU A 273 18.72 9.55 -0.56
CA GLU A 273 19.72 9.74 0.50
C GLU A 273 18.99 9.81 1.86
N ASP A 274 19.53 9.14 2.88
CA ASP A 274 18.96 9.07 4.23
C ASP A 274 17.53 8.50 4.37
N VAL A 275 16.95 7.91 3.31
CA VAL A 275 15.67 7.19 3.38
C VAL A 275 15.93 5.73 3.06
N ASP A 276 15.95 4.92 4.10
CA ASP A 276 15.99 3.47 3.99
C ASP A 276 14.69 2.96 3.33
N PRO A 277 14.76 2.41 2.09
CA PRO A 277 13.59 1.93 1.34
C PRO A 277 12.81 0.85 2.09
N ASP A 278 13.47 0.21 3.06
CA ASP A 278 12.97 -0.93 3.80
C ASP A 278 12.54 -0.61 5.23
N MET A 279 12.37 0.64 5.67
CA MET A 279 12.08 0.91 7.08
C MET A 279 10.98 0.01 7.68
N LEU A 280 9.88 -0.24 6.98
CA LEU A 280 8.82 -1.15 7.47
C LEU A 280 9.05 -2.64 7.17
N THR A 281 9.59 -3.02 6.01
CA THR A 281 10.02 -4.40 5.71
C THR A 281 11.11 -4.89 6.66
N ARG A 282 11.99 -3.98 7.08
CA ARG A 282 13.06 -4.17 8.06
C ARG A 282 12.52 -4.30 9.48
N TYR A 283 11.62 -3.42 9.92
CA TYR A 283 11.02 -3.58 11.26
C TYR A 283 10.15 -4.84 11.36
N GLU A 284 9.46 -5.27 10.30
CA GLU A 284 8.73 -6.55 10.30
C GLU A 284 9.67 -7.77 10.27
N ARG A 285 10.84 -7.63 9.64
CA ARG A 285 11.92 -8.63 9.73
C ARG A 285 12.45 -8.75 11.15
N PHE A 286 12.77 -7.62 11.79
CA PHE A 286 13.15 -7.59 13.20
C PHE A 286 12.03 -8.14 14.10
N LEU A 287 10.76 -7.79 13.85
CA LEU A 287 9.62 -8.28 14.61
C LEU A 287 9.51 -9.81 14.58
N LYS A 288 9.73 -10.44 13.41
CA LYS A 288 9.78 -11.91 13.29
C LYS A 288 10.91 -12.51 14.13
N ILE A 289 12.08 -11.88 14.12
CA ILE A 289 13.24 -12.30 14.92
C ILE A 289 12.95 -12.14 16.42
N MET A 290 12.33 -11.03 16.83
CA MET A 290 11.91 -10.80 18.21
C MET A 290 10.95 -11.90 18.68
N ILE A 291 9.92 -12.24 17.88
CA ILE A 291 9.00 -13.34 18.17
C ILE A 291 9.75 -14.67 18.33
N LEU A 292 10.64 -15.01 17.40
CA LEU A 292 11.44 -16.24 17.47
C LEU A 292 12.34 -16.27 18.71
N SER A 293 12.94 -15.13 19.07
CA SER A 293 13.81 -15.02 20.25
C SER A 293 13.03 -15.23 21.55
N VAL A 294 11.79 -14.72 21.64
CA VAL A 294 10.92 -14.97 22.80
C VAL A 294 10.57 -16.46 22.88
N LEU A 295 10.08 -17.04 21.79
CA LEU A 295 9.59 -18.42 21.77
C LEU A 295 10.68 -19.46 22.01
N LYS A 296 11.93 -19.19 21.62
CA LYS A 296 13.07 -20.08 21.90
C LYS A 296 13.52 -20.03 23.37
N ASN A 297 13.16 -18.99 24.12
CA ASN A 297 13.59 -18.78 25.50
C ASN A 297 12.47 -18.94 26.54
N THR A 298 11.27 -19.37 26.13
CA THR A 298 10.16 -19.63 27.05
C THR A 298 9.46 -20.96 26.74
N ASN A 299 9.00 -21.63 27.79
CA ASN A 299 8.15 -22.82 27.69
C ASN A 299 6.68 -22.50 28.01
N ARG A 300 6.37 -21.24 28.33
CA ARG A 300 5.02 -20.79 28.67
C ARG A 300 4.21 -20.51 27.40
N PRO A 301 2.88 -20.66 27.42
CA PRO A 301 2.04 -20.22 26.32
C PRO A 301 2.16 -18.70 26.14
N VAL A 302 2.42 -18.26 24.91
CA VAL A 302 2.60 -16.84 24.57
C VAL A 302 1.47 -16.38 23.66
N LYS A 303 0.89 -15.21 23.96
CA LYS A 303 -0.04 -14.51 23.08
C LYS A 303 0.53 -13.15 22.67
N PHE A 304 0.73 -12.94 21.37
CA PHE A 304 1.22 -11.67 20.82
C PHE A 304 0.08 -10.75 20.39
N TRP A 305 0.19 -9.47 20.73
CA TRP A 305 -0.79 -8.45 20.38
C TRP A 305 -0.16 -7.42 19.45
N PHE A 306 -0.76 -7.20 18.27
CA PHE A 306 -0.21 -6.27 17.28
C PHE A 306 -1.21 -5.17 16.89
N ILE A 307 -0.71 -3.96 16.70
CA ILE A 307 -1.53 -2.84 16.22
C ILE A 307 -1.76 -3.00 14.70
N LYS A 308 -2.96 -3.43 14.34
CA LYS A 308 -3.36 -3.82 12.98
C LYS A 308 -3.04 -2.78 11.89
N ASN A 309 -3.16 -1.50 12.21
CA ASN A 309 -3.07 -0.42 11.22
C ASN A 309 -1.66 -0.18 10.70
N TYR A 310 -0.63 -0.65 11.42
CA TYR A 310 0.78 -0.37 11.08
C TYR A 310 1.54 -1.57 10.53
N LEU A 311 0.87 -2.72 10.41
CA LEU A 311 1.41 -3.93 9.80
C LEU A 311 1.06 -4.00 8.31
N SER A 312 2.02 -4.47 7.50
CA SER A 312 1.88 -4.76 6.07
C SER A 312 0.87 -5.90 5.82
N PRO A 313 0.23 -5.95 4.64
CA PRO A 313 -0.57 -7.10 4.24
C PRO A 313 0.25 -8.40 4.23
N GLN A 314 1.48 -8.36 3.74
CA GLN A 314 2.37 -9.52 3.69
C GLN A 314 2.61 -10.13 5.08
N PHE A 315 2.90 -9.31 6.10
CA PHE A 315 3.03 -9.81 7.47
C PHE A 315 1.73 -10.39 8.01
N LYS A 316 0.58 -9.77 7.70
CA LYS A 316 -0.74 -10.28 8.10
C LYS A 316 -1.08 -11.63 7.46
N ASP A 317 -0.57 -11.88 6.26
CA ASP A 317 -0.75 -13.15 5.56
C ASP A 317 0.22 -14.24 6.09
N VAL A 318 1.40 -13.85 6.59
CA VAL A 318 2.42 -14.77 7.13
C VAL A 318 2.19 -15.15 8.59
N ILE A 319 1.74 -14.21 9.44
CA ILE A 319 1.59 -14.43 10.88
C ILE A 319 0.68 -15.62 11.28
N PRO A 320 -0.42 -15.97 10.57
CA PRO A 320 -1.25 -17.13 10.93
C PRO A 320 -0.47 -18.45 10.79
N TYR A 321 0.34 -18.57 9.74
CA TYR A 321 1.20 -19.75 9.54
C TYR A 321 2.31 -19.80 10.59
N MET A 322 2.85 -18.63 10.96
CA MET A 322 3.88 -18.53 11.99
C MET A 322 3.33 -18.97 13.36
N ALA A 323 2.13 -18.51 13.71
CA ALA A 323 1.41 -18.91 14.91
C ALA A 323 1.19 -20.42 14.98
N HIS A 324 0.77 -21.05 13.88
CA HIS A 324 0.59 -22.49 13.79
C HIS A 324 1.91 -23.27 13.90
N GLN A 325 2.98 -22.82 13.23
CA GLN A 325 4.26 -23.54 13.23
C GLN A 325 5.00 -23.43 14.57
N TYR A 326 4.99 -22.25 15.19
CA TYR A 326 5.75 -21.99 16.41
C TYR A 326 4.88 -22.05 17.69
N GLY A 327 3.59 -22.36 17.58
CA GLY A 327 2.72 -22.67 18.71
C GLY A 327 2.40 -21.47 19.61
N PHE A 328 2.05 -20.32 19.04
CA PHE A 328 1.63 -19.13 19.80
C PHE A 328 0.27 -18.61 19.35
N GLU A 329 -0.41 -17.89 20.23
CA GLU A 329 -1.63 -17.17 19.89
C GLU A 329 -1.34 -15.74 19.47
N TYR A 330 -2.18 -15.14 18.63
CA TYR A 330 -2.04 -13.71 18.33
C TYR A 330 -3.38 -13.03 18.13
N GLU A 331 -3.39 -11.72 18.32
CA GLU A 331 -4.56 -10.90 18.06
C GLU A 331 -4.17 -9.54 17.47
N LEU A 332 -4.93 -9.10 16.45
CA LEU A 332 -4.72 -7.83 15.76
C LEU A 332 -5.69 -6.79 16.32
N ILE A 333 -5.19 -5.95 17.23
CA ILE A 333 -5.96 -4.90 17.90
C ILE A 333 -5.87 -3.58 17.14
N THR A 334 -6.90 -2.76 17.32
CA THR A 334 -6.95 -1.42 16.74
C THR A 334 -7.87 -0.54 17.57
N TYR A 335 -7.49 0.72 17.72
CA TYR A 335 -8.32 1.72 18.35
C TYR A 335 -8.34 2.95 17.45
N LYS A 336 -9.51 3.59 17.32
CA LYS A 336 -9.63 4.78 16.47
C LYS A 336 -9.18 5.99 17.28
N TRP A 337 -8.25 6.77 16.71
CA TRP A 337 -7.82 8.02 17.31
C TRP A 337 -9.01 8.95 17.61
N PRO A 338 -9.28 9.32 18.88
CA PRO A 338 -10.42 10.14 19.25
C PRO A 338 -10.38 11.53 18.61
N THR A 339 -11.53 12.09 18.25
CA THR A 339 -11.61 13.38 17.54
C THR A 339 -11.14 14.57 18.39
N TRP A 340 -11.29 14.47 19.72
CA TRP A 340 -10.88 15.50 20.68
C TRP A 340 -9.40 15.45 21.06
N LEU A 341 -8.70 14.33 20.77
CA LEU A 341 -7.28 14.20 21.07
C LEU A 341 -6.44 14.77 19.93
N HIS A 342 -5.47 15.64 20.25
CA HIS A 342 -4.63 16.31 19.25
C HIS A 342 -3.91 15.30 18.34
N LYS A 343 -4.19 15.35 17.04
CA LYS A 343 -3.62 14.40 16.07
C LYS A 343 -2.20 14.77 15.70
N GLN A 344 -1.32 13.77 15.70
CA GLN A 344 0.02 13.90 15.13
C GLN A 344 -0.03 13.75 13.61
N LYS A 345 0.77 14.54 12.89
CA LYS A 345 0.87 14.49 11.42
C LYS A 345 1.87 13.42 10.94
N GLU A 346 2.96 13.24 11.70
CA GLU A 346 4.03 12.32 11.37
C GLU A 346 3.69 10.89 11.80
N LYS A 347 3.80 9.92 10.87
CA LYS A 347 3.46 8.51 11.11
C LYS A 347 4.20 7.92 12.31
N GLN A 348 5.48 8.23 12.47
CA GLN A 348 6.30 7.73 13.57
C GLN A 348 5.79 8.23 14.94
N ARG A 349 5.43 9.51 15.05
CA ARG A 349 4.81 10.08 16.26
C ARG A 349 3.46 9.45 16.58
N ILE A 350 2.66 9.15 15.55
CA ILE A 350 1.41 8.42 15.73
C ILE A 350 1.71 7.03 16.31
N ILE A 351 2.66 6.27 15.75
CA ILE A 351 3.03 4.94 16.27
C ILE A 351 3.48 5.03 17.73
N TRP A 352 4.35 5.99 18.07
CA TRP A 352 4.79 6.21 19.45
C TRP A 352 3.63 6.51 20.40
N ALA A 353 2.67 7.32 19.96
CA ALA A 353 1.48 7.59 20.75
C ALA A 353 0.63 6.32 20.98
N TYR A 354 0.48 5.44 19.99
CA TYR A 354 -0.23 4.17 20.19
C TYR A 354 0.48 3.21 21.15
N LYS A 355 1.81 3.32 21.31
CA LYS A 355 2.53 2.54 22.33
C LYS A 355 2.04 2.87 23.74
N ILE A 356 1.50 4.06 24.00
CA ILE A 356 1.29 4.55 25.36
C ILE A 356 -0.11 5.08 25.67
N LEU A 357 -0.72 5.85 24.77
CA LEU A 357 -1.93 6.63 25.07
C LEU A 357 -3.22 5.82 25.19
N PHE A 358 -3.24 4.60 24.66
CA PHE A 358 -4.47 3.81 24.51
C PHE A 358 -4.41 2.46 25.23
N LEU A 359 -3.44 2.28 26.14
CA LEU A 359 -3.21 0.99 26.82
C LEU A 359 -4.42 0.52 27.64
N ASP A 360 -5.20 1.44 28.20
CA ASP A 360 -6.43 1.16 28.94
C ASP A 360 -7.57 0.64 28.06
N VAL A 361 -7.69 1.18 26.84
CA VAL A 361 -8.84 0.96 25.95
C VAL A 361 -8.58 0.01 24.77
N ILE A 362 -7.33 -0.19 24.35
CA ILE A 362 -7.01 -0.98 23.14
C ILE A 362 -7.09 -2.48 23.38
N PHE A 363 -6.94 -2.93 24.63
CA PHE A 363 -6.99 -4.33 25.02
C PHE A 363 -8.35 -4.70 25.64
N PRO A 364 -8.80 -5.96 25.52
CA PRO A 364 -9.99 -6.45 26.21
C PRO A 364 -9.92 -6.26 27.73
N LEU A 365 -11.08 -6.09 28.38
CA LEU A 365 -11.17 -5.90 29.83
C LEU A 365 -10.67 -7.10 30.64
N ALA A 366 -10.80 -8.31 30.09
CA ALA A 366 -10.33 -9.55 30.71
C ALA A 366 -8.80 -9.70 30.73
N LEU A 367 -8.06 -8.87 29.97
CA LEU A 367 -6.61 -8.91 29.95
C LEU A 367 -6.05 -8.11 31.14
N GLU A 368 -5.29 -8.79 32.00
CA GLU A 368 -4.82 -8.23 33.27
C GLU A 368 -3.45 -7.54 33.18
N LYS A 369 -2.54 -8.04 32.34
CA LYS A 369 -1.18 -7.55 32.24
C LYS A 369 -0.63 -7.75 30.83
N VAL A 370 0.16 -6.78 30.36
CA VAL A 370 0.86 -6.83 29.06
C VAL A 370 2.31 -6.40 29.20
N ILE A 371 3.16 -6.93 28.33
CA ILE A 371 4.56 -6.54 28.20
C ILE A 371 4.77 -6.00 26.80
N PHE A 372 5.29 -4.79 26.69
CA PHE A 372 5.72 -4.21 25.44
C PHE A 372 7.21 -4.52 25.21
N VAL A 373 7.52 -5.05 24.03
CA VAL A 373 8.88 -5.33 23.55
C VAL A 373 9.03 -4.63 22.19
N ASP A 374 10.05 -3.79 22.02
CA ASP A 374 10.27 -3.15 20.72
C ASP A 374 10.69 -4.17 19.66
N ALA A 375 10.36 -3.89 18.40
CA ALA A 375 10.47 -4.88 17.33
C ALA A 375 11.92 -5.32 17.05
N ASP A 376 12.89 -4.45 17.34
CA ASP A 376 14.33 -4.65 17.15
C ASP A 376 15.04 -5.20 18.38
N GLN A 377 14.30 -5.64 19.39
CA GLN A 377 14.88 -6.33 20.55
C GLN A 377 15.11 -7.82 20.31
N ILE A 378 16.16 -8.34 20.93
CA ILE A 378 16.46 -9.76 21.02
C ILE A 378 16.33 -10.19 22.47
N VAL A 379 15.49 -11.20 22.73
CA VAL A 379 15.20 -11.72 24.07
C VAL A 379 16.01 -12.99 24.32
N ARG A 380 16.68 -13.07 25.48
CA ARG A 380 17.55 -14.18 25.93
C ARG A 380 17.10 -14.84 27.23
N ALA A 381 16.05 -14.31 27.87
CA ALA A 381 15.51 -14.82 29.12
C ALA A 381 14.02 -15.18 28.96
N ASP A 382 13.48 -15.93 29.92
CA ASP A 382 12.06 -16.23 29.94
C ASP A 382 11.27 -14.96 30.31
N MET A 383 10.47 -14.46 29.37
CA MET A 383 9.59 -13.30 29.57
C MET A 383 8.55 -13.54 30.67
N GLY A 384 8.30 -14.79 31.06
CA GLY A 384 7.51 -15.14 32.23
C GLY A 384 8.02 -14.50 33.53
N GLU A 385 9.34 -14.30 33.66
CA GLU A 385 9.92 -13.62 34.83
C GLU A 385 9.45 -12.16 34.94
N LEU A 386 9.31 -11.44 33.80
CA LEU A 386 8.76 -10.08 33.80
C LEU A 386 7.25 -10.09 34.08
N TYR A 387 6.54 -11.09 33.58
CA TYR A 387 5.11 -11.19 33.77
C TYR A 387 4.75 -11.41 35.25
N ASP A 388 5.50 -12.26 35.94
CA ASP A 388 5.27 -12.61 37.35
C ASP A 388 5.85 -11.57 38.32
N MET A 389 6.64 -10.61 37.84
CA MET A 389 7.30 -9.62 38.68
C MET A 389 6.29 -8.79 39.47
N ASP A 390 6.53 -8.68 40.79
CA ASP A 390 5.78 -7.80 41.66
C ASP A 390 6.17 -6.33 41.41
N LEU A 391 5.24 -5.57 40.83
CA LEU A 391 5.42 -4.15 40.53
C LEU A 391 5.17 -3.24 41.75
N ARG A 392 4.95 -3.83 42.94
CA ARG A 392 4.70 -3.14 44.21
C ARG A 392 3.53 -2.16 44.14
N GLY A 393 2.45 -2.59 43.50
CA GLY A 393 1.22 -1.81 43.31
C GLY A 393 1.32 -0.66 42.31
N ARG A 394 2.40 -0.56 41.52
CA ARG A 394 2.58 0.45 40.48
C ARG A 394 1.99 -0.04 39.15
N PRO A 395 1.29 0.82 38.39
CA PRO A 395 0.63 0.42 37.15
C PRO A 395 1.60 0.16 35.98
N LEU A 396 2.81 0.71 36.05
CA LEU A 396 3.82 0.63 34.99
C LEU A 396 5.17 0.20 35.55
N ALA A 397 5.92 -0.58 34.77
CA ALA A 397 7.32 -0.89 35.03
C ALA A 397 8.17 -0.68 33.79
N TYR A 398 9.23 0.13 33.88
CA TYR A 398 10.11 0.44 32.75
C TYR A 398 11.56 0.19 33.09
N THR A 399 12.38 -0.06 32.06
CA THR A 399 13.84 -0.17 32.21
C THR A 399 14.51 1.22 32.24
N PRO A 400 15.35 1.53 33.24
CA PRO A 400 16.11 2.77 33.28
C PRO A 400 17.23 2.77 32.22
N PHE A 401 17.69 3.97 31.84
CA PHE A 401 18.90 4.10 31.02
C PHE A 401 20.14 3.56 31.74
N CYS A 402 20.99 2.84 31.00
CA CYS A 402 22.34 2.49 31.45
C CYS A 402 23.18 3.75 31.69
N ASP A 403 23.98 3.72 32.75
CA ASP A 403 24.87 4.81 33.14
C ASP A 403 26.36 4.41 33.17
N ASN A 404 26.68 3.18 32.77
CA ASN A 404 28.02 2.60 32.92
C ASN A 404 28.94 2.73 31.69
N ASN A 405 28.49 3.23 30.54
CA ASN A 405 29.38 3.61 29.43
C ASN A 405 29.78 5.10 29.48
N LYS A 406 30.96 5.42 30.00
CA LYS A 406 31.44 6.79 30.22
C LYS A 406 31.64 7.59 28.92
N GLU A 407 31.92 6.93 27.80
CA GLU A 407 32.11 7.61 26.51
C GLU A 407 30.84 8.37 26.05
N MET A 408 29.67 7.92 26.51
CA MET A 408 28.39 8.54 26.19
C MET A 408 27.94 9.61 27.19
N ASP A 409 28.75 9.99 28.19
CA ASP A 409 28.34 10.94 29.23
C ASP A 409 27.85 12.28 28.67
N GLY A 410 28.48 12.78 27.60
CA GLY A 410 28.09 14.03 26.93
C GLY A 410 26.70 13.99 26.28
N TYR A 411 26.18 12.81 25.94
CA TYR A 411 24.87 12.64 25.32
C TYR A 411 23.74 12.38 26.33
N ARG A 412 24.05 12.30 27.64
CA ARG A 412 23.07 12.02 28.71
C ARG A 412 22.29 13.26 29.11
N PHE A 413 21.46 13.74 28.19
CA PHE A 413 20.68 14.97 28.38
C PHE A 413 19.79 14.94 29.64
N TRP A 414 19.37 13.76 30.10
CA TRP A 414 18.54 13.63 31.31
C TRP A 414 19.29 13.88 32.63
N LYS A 415 20.62 13.94 32.61
CA LYS A 415 21.45 14.28 33.79
C LYS A 415 21.69 15.79 33.94
N GLN A 416 21.17 16.61 33.02
CA GLN A 416 21.35 18.06 33.02
C GLN A 416 20.06 18.81 32.69
N GLY A 417 20.05 20.13 32.96
CA GLY A 417 18.93 21.03 32.65
C GLY A 417 17.58 20.56 33.18
N PHE A 418 16.54 20.79 32.37
CA PHE A 418 15.14 20.55 32.72
C PHE A 418 14.87 19.14 33.30
N TRP A 419 15.39 18.09 32.66
CA TRP A 419 15.09 16.71 33.09
C TRP A 419 15.69 16.38 34.45
N LYS A 420 16.90 16.87 34.75
CA LYS A 420 17.52 16.69 36.07
C LYS A 420 16.65 17.31 37.17
N ASP A 421 16.21 18.55 36.94
CA ASP A 421 15.44 19.33 37.92
C ASP A 421 14.02 18.77 38.09
N HIS A 422 13.39 18.35 36.98
CA HIS A 422 12.06 17.76 37.00
C HIS A 422 12.05 16.39 37.69
N LEU A 423 13.01 15.51 37.40
CA LEU A 423 13.00 14.13 37.92
C LEU A 423 13.32 14.03 39.42
N ARG A 424 14.01 15.01 40.02
CA ARG A 424 14.31 15.07 41.47
C ARG A 424 14.92 13.77 42.01
N GLY A 425 15.89 13.20 41.29
CA GLY A 425 16.56 11.95 41.65
C GLY A 425 15.87 10.67 41.16
N LYS A 426 14.69 10.75 40.53
CA LYS A 426 14.10 9.61 39.83
C LYS A 426 14.87 9.28 38.55
N PRO A 427 14.95 7.99 38.17
CA PRO A 427 15.63 7.59 36.94
C PRO A 427 14.83 7.97 35.69
N TYR A 428 15.57 8.24 34.60
CA TYR A 428 15.01 8.40 33.27
C TYR A 428 14.87 7.02 32.60
N HIS A 429 13.64 6.67 32.20
CA HIS A 429 13.30 5.35 31.68
C HIS A 429 13.21 5.31 30.15
N ILE A 430 13.47 4.14 29.56
CA ILE A 430 13.44 3.87 28.11
C ILE A 430 12.14 3.15 27.74
N SER A 431 11.48 3.56 26.67
CA SER A 431 10.23 2.95 26.19
C SER A 431 10.42 1.77 25.22
N ALA A 432 11.54 1.06 25.33
CA ALA A 432 11.87 -0.08 24.48
C ALA A 432 11.34 -1.40 25.09
N LEU A 433 11.36 -1.51 26.43
CA LEU A 433 10.81 -2.62 27.18
C LEU A 433 10.07 -2.10 28.42
N TYR A 434 8.79 -2.46 28.57
CA TYR A 434 8.01 -2.11 29.76
C TYR A 434 6.84 -3.06 30.01
N VAL A 435 6.42 -3.15 31.27
CA VAL A 435 5.27 -3.93 31.73
C VAL A 435 4.15 -2.98 32.13
N VAL A 436 2.92 -3.34 31.78
CA VAL A 436 1.70 -2.62 32.15
C VAL A 436 0.81 -3.59 32.91
N ASP A 437 0.55 -3.29 34.18
CA ASP A 437 -0.51 -3.92 34.95
C ASP A 437 -1.82 -3.24 34.56
N LEU A 438 -2.58 -3.84 33.64
CA LEU A 438 -3.79 -3.23 33.06
C LEU A 438 -4.90 -3.11 34.10
N VAL A 439 -4.96 -4.00 35.08
CA VAL A 439 -5.92 -3.90 36.19
C VAL A 439 -5.63 -2.63 36.96
N LYS A 440 -4.38 -2.46 37.42
CA LYS A 440 -4.02 -1.28 38.20
C LYS A 440 -4.05 0.00 37.37
N PHE A 441 -3.60 -0.06 36.11
CA PHE A 441 -3.57 1.07 35.19
C PHE A 441 -4.97 1.64 34.94
N ARG A 442 -5.99 0.77 34.78
CA ARG A 442 -7.39 1.17 34.65
C ARG A 442 -7.98 1.64 35.98
N GLU A 443 -7.72 0.93 37.08
CA GLU A 443 -8.20 1.29 38.43
C GLU A 443 -7.75 2.70 38.84
N THR A 444 -6.49 3.05 38.58
CA THR A 444 -5.93 4.36 38.92
C THR A 444 -6.18 5.43 37.85
N ALA A 445 -6.95 5.12 36.80
CA ALA A 445 -7.15 5.99 35.63
C ALA A 445 -5.83 6.57 35.07
N ALA A 446 -4.76 5.76 35.06
CA ALA A 446 -3.43 6.22 34.67
C ALA A 446 -3.40 6.69 33.22
N GLY A 447 -4.18 6.08 32.33
CA GLY A 447 -4.29 6.46 30.91
C GLY A 447 -4.72 7.91 30.69
N ASP A 448 -5.63 8.43 31.53
CA ASP A 448 -6.09 9.82 31.44
C ASP A 448 -5.02 10.82 31.89
N GLN A 449 -4.18 10.43 32.83
CA GLN A 449 -3.08 11.25 33.34
C GLN A 449 -1.84 11.19 32.43
N LEU A 450 -1.66 10.09 31.70
CA LEU A 450 -0.48 9.80 30.89
C LEU A 450 -0.63 10.27 29.43
N ARG A 451 -1.46 11.30 29.21
CA ARG A 451 -1.59 11.98 27.91
C ARG A 451 -0.32 12.74 27.49
N ASP A 452 0.69 12.74 28.36
CA ASP A 452 2.07 13.22 28.16
C ASP A 452 3.11 12.09 28.31
N LEU A 453 4.39 12.40 28.05
CA LEU A 453 5.52 11.46 28.09
C LEU A 453 5.65 10.75 29.46
N PRO A 454 5.87 9.41 29.53
CA PRO A 454 5.96 8.68 30.81
C PRO A 454 6.96 9.26 31.81
N ASN A 455 8.13 9.71 31.33
CA ASN A 455 9.17 10.29 32.19
C ASN A 455 8.74 11.63 32.83
N TYR A 456 7.87 12.38 32.16
CA TYR A 456 7.31 13.61 32.72
C TYR A 456 6.24 13.29 33.77
N ALA A 457 5.38 12.31 33.48
CA ALA A 457 4.26 11.92 34.32
C ALA A 457 4.64 11.09 35.56
N GLN A 458 5.91 10.72 35.77
CA GLN A 458 6.35 9.83 36.87
C GLN A 458 5.98 10.29 38.29
N HIS A 459 5.64 11.56 38.48
CA HIS A 459 5.20 12.10 39.77
C HIS A 459 3.72 11.85 40.04
N MET A 460 2.90 11.73 38.98
CA MET A 460 1.47 11.45 39.04
C MET A 460 1.19 9.95 38.85
N VAL A 461 1.88 9.33 37.88
CA VAL A 461 1.79 7.91 37.56
C VAL A 461 3.09 7.22 37.97
N PRO A 462 3.14 6.51 39.12
CA PRO A 462 4.35 5.89 39.61
C PRO A 462 4.86 4.80 38.65
N ILE A 463 6.17 4.81 38.39
CA ILE A 463 6.85 3.80 37.57
C ILE A 463 7.72 2.92 38.46
N PHE A 464 7.62 1.61 38.28
CA PHE A 464 8.56 0.64 38.85
C PHE A 464 9.80 0.55 37.94
N SER A 465 10.98 0.81 38.49
CA SER A 465 12.24 0.66 37.74
C SER A 465 12.64 -0.81 37.68
N LEU A 466 12.66 -1.37 36.48
CA LEU A 466 13.09 -2.74 36.24
C LEU A 466 14.62 -2.89 36.46
N PRO A 467 15.09 -4.09 36.88
CA PRO A 467 16.51 -4.37 36.98
C PRO A 467 17.26 -4.12 35.66
N GLN A 468 18.49 -3.61 35.73
CA GLN A 468 19.27 -3.20 34.55
C GLN A 468 19.57 -4.35 33.57
N GLU A 469 19.60 -5.59 34.06
CA GLU A 469 19.77 -6.79 33.22
C GLU A 469 18.66 -6.95 32.17
N TRP A 470 17.48 -6.35 32.38
CA TRP A 470 16.36 -6.44 31.45
C TRP A 470 16.53 -5.62 30.17
N LEU A 471 17.49 -4.70 30.10
CA LEU A 471 17.77 -3.96 28.87
C LEU A 471 19.25 -3.63 28.74
N TRP A 472 19.85 -4.12 27.65
CA TRP A 472 21.20 -3.77 27.24
C TRP A 472 21.20 -3.15 25.84
N CYS A 473 22.01 -2.12 25.64
CA CYS A 473 22.22 -1.47 24.35
C CYS A 473 23.69 -1.06 24.26
N GLU A 474 24.31 -1.29 23.10
CA GLU A 474 25.75 -1.10 22.91
C GLU A 474 26.21 0.34 23.17
N SER A 475 25.42 1.33 22.77
CA SER A 475 25.79 2.73 22.98
C SER A 475 25.83 3.07 24.46
N TRP A 476 24.81 2.73 25.24
CA TRP A 476 24.66 3.23 26.61
C TRP A 476 25.24 2.30 27.68
N CYS A 477 25.29 1.00 27.41
CA CYS A 477 25.66 -0.01 28.39
C CYS A 477 27.09 -0.51 28.15
N GLY A 478 27.88 -0.63 29.22
CA GLY A 478 29.24 -1.17 29.14
C GLY A 478 29.26 -2.63 28.67
N ASN A 479 30.25 -3.00 27.86
CA ASN A 479 30.37 -4.35 27.30
C ASN A 479 30.45 -5.47 28.36
N ALA A 480 30.99 -5.16 29.56
CA ALA A 480 31.07 -6.11 30.67
C ALA A 480 29.69 -6.60 31.17
N THR A 481 28.60 -5.85 30.94
CA THR A 481 27.25 -6.25 31.38
C THR A 481 26.48 -7.03 30.33
N LYS A 482 26.94 -7.07 29.08
CA LYS A 482 26.30 -7.79 27.97
C LYS A 482 26.04 -9.29 28.22
N PRO A 483 26.95 -10.06 28.88
CA PRO A 483 26.71 -11.47 29.16
C PRO A 483 25.54 -11.72 30.12
N LYS A 484 25.16 -10.73 30.94
CA LYS A 484 24.04 -10.80 31.89
C LYS A 484 22.73 -10.22 31.31
N ALA A 485 22.76 -9.73 30.07
CA ALA A 485 21.62 -9.09 29.45
C ALA A 485 20.52 -10.11 29.12
N LYS A 486 19.32 -9.87 29.65
CA LYS A 486 18.09 -10.63 29.38
C LYS A 486 17.42 -10.19 28.08
N THR A 487 17.53 -8.91 27.72
CA THR A 487 17.17 -8.42 26.40
C THR A 487 18.23 -7.46 25.87
N ILE A 488 18.38 -7.42 24.54
CA ILE A 488 19.29 -6.52 23.83
C ILE A 488 18.48 -5.66 22.87
N ASP A 489 18.55 -4.34 23.05
CA ASP A 489 17.97 -3.34 22.16
C ASP A 489 19.01 -2.83 21.17
N LEU A 490 18.67 -2.86 19.88
CA LEU A 490 19.51 -2.36 18.79
C LEU A 490 19.37 -0.84 18.65
N CYS A 491 19.71 -0.15 19.73
CA CYS A 491 19.65 1.29 19.85
C CYS A 491 20.48 2.02 18.77
N ASN A 492 20.04 3.21 18.41
CA ASN A 492 20.81 4.06 17.50
C ASN A 492 22.02 4.63 18.22
N ASN A 493 23.18 4.62 17.55
CA ASN A 493 24.39 5.21 18.08
C ASN A 493 24.45 6.71 17.70
N PRO A 494 24.57 7.64 18.66
CA PRO A 494 24.66 9.06 18.36
C PRO A 494 25.99 9.46 17.68
N MET A 495 27.05 8.66 17.84
CA MET A 495 28.38 8.93 17.26
C MET A 495 28.56 8.31 15.87
N THR A 496 27.82 7.25 15.54
CA THR A 496 27.99 6.51 14.28
C THR A 496 26.65 6.24 13.61
N LYS A 497 26.55 6.47 12.29
CA LYS A 497 25.33 6.18 11.51
C LYS A 497 25.30 4.75 10.95
N GLU A 498 25.71 3.74 11.74
CA GLU A 498 25.67 2.34 11.30
C GLU A 498 24.21 1.89 11.08
N PRO A 499 23.88 1.25 9.94
CA PRO A 499 22.55 0.69 9.72
C PRO A 499 22.21 -0.42 10.72
N LYS A 500 20.96 -0.45 11.23
CA LYS A 500 20.51 -1.42 12.24
C LYS A 500 20.76 -2.89 11.85
N LEU A 501 20.60 -3.26 10.59
CA LEU A 501 20.85 -4.65 10.14
C LEU A 501 22.33 -5.06 10.26
N GLN A 502 23.25 -4.13 9.99
CA GLN A 502 24.68 -4.37 10.13
C GLN A 502 25.06 -4.46 11.61
N GLY A 503 24.55 -3.52 12.41
CA GLY A 503 24.71 -3.55 13.87
C GLY A 503 24.16 -4.84 14.48
N ALA A 504 23.01 -5.33 14.03
CA ALA A 504 22.40 -6.57 14.53
C ALA A 504 23.32 -7.79 14.39
N LYS A 505 23.88 -8.00 13.18
CA LYS A 505 24.81 -9.11 12.89
C LYS A 505 26.10 -9.04 13.72
N ARG A 506 26.57 -7.83 14.01
CA ARG A 506 27.81 -7.58 14.77
C ARG A 506 27.60 -7.68 16.28
N ILE A 507 26.49 -7.14 16.78
CA ILE A 507 26.19 -7.04 18.21
C ILE A 507 25.68 -8.36 18.76
N VAL A 508 24.83 -9.09 18.03
CA VAL A 508 24.12 -10.27 18.55
C VAL A 508 24.51 -11.49 17.73
N ALA A 509 25.27 -12.41 18.35
CA ALA A 509 25.85 -13.57 17.68
C ALA A 509 24.81 -14.53 17.12
N GLU A 510 23.67 -14.68 17.81
CA GLU A 510 22.55 -15.53 17.40
C GLU A 510 21.62 -14.89 16.36
N TRP A 511 21.80 -13.59 16.05
CA TRP A 511 20.90 -12.87 15.14
C TRP A 511 20.90 -13.42 13.71
N PRO A 512 22.05 -13.76 13.08
CA PRO A 512 22.07 -14.31 11.72
C PRO A 512 21.26 -15.61 11.58
N ASP A 513 21.29 -16.47 12.59
CA ASP A 513 20.56 -17.75 12.58
C ASP A 513 19.05 -17.53 12.71
N LEU A 514 18.63 -16.63 13.61
CA LEU A 514 17.22 -16.23 13.77
C LEU A 514 16.67 -15.58 12.50
N ASP A 515 17.48 -14.71 11.89
CA ASP A 515 17.14 -14.05 10.63
C ASP A 515 16.98 -15.05 9.49
N TYR A 516 17.92 -15.99 9.36
CA TYR A 516 17.84 -17.06 8.36
C TYR A 516 16.59 -17.92 8.54
N GLU A 517 16.25 -18.29 9.77
CA GLU A 517 15.03 -19.05 10.09
C GLU A 517 13.76 -18.27 9.71
N ALA A 518 13.68 -16.99 10.08
CA ALA A 518 12.56 -16.11 9.74
C ALA A 518 12.40 -15.93 8.21
N ARG A 519 13.50 -15.75 7.49
CA ARG A 519 13.51 -15.59 6.03
C ARG A 519 13.10 -16.89 5.33
N ARG A 520 13.68 -18.02 5.74
CA ARG A 520 13.34 -19.34 5.18
C ARG A 520 11.86 -19.65 5.38
N PHE A 521 11.32 -19.34 6.55
CA PHE A 521 9.89 -19.49 6.81
C PHE A 521 9.04 -18.60 5.90
N THR A 522 9.39 -17.31 5.79
CA THR A 522 8.66 -16.35 4.95
C THR A 522 8.66 -16.79 3.48
N ALA A 523 9.82 -17.16 2.95
CA ALA A 523 9.99 -17.62 1.57
C ALA A 523 9.17 -18.87 1.25
N LYS A 524 9.12 -19.84 2.19
CA LYS A 524 8.30 -21.06 2.06
C LYS A 524 6.81 -20.75 1.92
N ILE A 525 6.30 -19.75 2.64
CA ILE A 525 4.88 -19.38 2.60
C ILE A 525 4.53 -18.57 1.36
N LEU A 526 5.43 -17.69 0.91
CA LEU A 526 5.20 -16.81 -0.23
C LEU A 526 5.58 -17.44 -1.59
N GLY A 527 6.23 -18.60 -1.60
CA GLY A 527 6.68 -19.26 -2.83
C GLY A 527 7.89 -18.59 -3.48
N GLU A 528 8.70 -17.87 -2.69
CA GLU A 528 9.86 -17.11 -3.16
C GLU A 528 11.17 -17.91 -3.01
N SER A 529 12.14 -17.70 -3.90
CA SER A 529 13.49 -18.27 -3.80
C SER A 529 14.35 -17.48 -2.80
N ILE A 530 15.08 -18.18 -1.92
CA ILE A 530 15.96 -17.56 -0.92
C ILE A 530 17.26 -17.11 -1.59
N GLU A 531 17.58 -15.81 -1.53
CA GLU A 531 18.92 -15.31 -1.87
C GLU A 531 19.98 -15.84 -0.89
N PRO A 532 21.17 -16.26 -1.37
CA PRO A 532 22.27 -16.71 -0.51
C PRO A 532 22.72 -15.64 0.49
N GLN A 533 23.26 -16.04 1.65
CA GLN A 533 23.85 -15.12 2.63
C GLN A 533 24.98 -14.30 1.99
N GLU A 534 24.89 -12.97 2.04
CA GLU A 534 26.00 -12.07 1.73
C GLU A 534 27.13 -12.26 2.75
N GLN A 535 28.33 -12.59 2.24
CA GLN A 535 29.56 -12.56 3.04
C GLN A 535 29.90 -11.11 3.41
N PRO A 536 30.42 -10.84 4.62
CA PRO A 536 30.85 -9.51 5.00
C PRO A 536 31.98 -9.03 4.08
N PRO A 537 32.01 -7.75 3.67
CA PRO A 537 33.11 -7.20 2.90
C PRO A 537 34.43 -7.30 3.71
N PRO A 538 35.57 -7.57 3.04
CA PRO A 538 36.86 -7.63 3.71
C PRO A 538 37.21 -6.26 4.34
N PRO A 539 37.93 -6.24 5.47
CA PRO A 539 38.30 -5.00 6.13
C PRO A 539 39.12 -4.10 5.20
N PRO A 540 38.93 -2.77 5.22
CA PRO A 540 39.68 -1.86 4.38
C PRO A 540 41.18 -1.95 4.72
N LYS A 541 42.00 -2.12 3.68
CA LYS A 541 43.45 -2.04 3.79
C LYS A 541 43.82 -0.59 4.11
N ILE A 542 44.56 -0.40 5.20
CA ILE A 542 45.14 0.89 5.57
C ILE A 542 46.29 1.15 4.58
N GLU A 543 46.03 1.99 3.57
CA GLU A 543 47.10 2.63 2.81
C GLU A 543 47.46 3.94 3.49
N THR A 544 48.67 3.98 4.04
CA THR A 544 49.32 5.18 4.54
C THR A 544 49.73 6.05 3.36
N THR A 545 49.05 7.17 3.13
CA THR A 545 49.57 8.29 2.34
C THR A 545 49.29 9.62 3.05
N SER A 546 50.35 10.42 3.10
CA SER A 546 50.54 11.70 3.76
C SER A 546 49.89 12.89 3.05
N ASP A 547 49.42 13.86 3.84
CA ASP A 547 49.26 15.31 3.58
C ASP A 547 48.59 15.81 2.30
N ASN A 548 47.43 16.49 2.42
CA ASN A 548 47.37 17.96 2.53
C ASN A 548 45.93 18.52 2.57
N SER A 549 45.77 19.51 3.46
CA SER A 549 44.74 20.55 3.61
C SER A 549 43.66 20.76 2.53
N SER A 550 42.38 20.79 2.95
CA SER A 550 41.49 21.93 2.72
C SER A 550 40.28 21.85 3.66
N GLU A 551 39.87 23.02 4.16
CA GLU A 551 38.96 23.26 5.27
C GLU A 551 37.49 22.98 4.90
N ASP A 552 36.79 22.18 5.71
CA ASP A 552 35.33 21.98 5.63
C ASP A 552 34.62 23.08 6.45
N GLU A 553 34.13 24.11 5.75
CA GLU A 553 33.08 25.00 6.26
C GLU A 553 31.70 24.33 6.11
N GLU A 554 31.19 23.67 7.15
CA GLU A 554 29.73 23.55 7.34
C GLU A 554 29.35 23.28 8.81
N SER A 555 29.82 24.15 9.70
CA SER A 555 29.34 24.23 11.09
C SER A 555 28.65 25.57 11.33
N ARG A 556 27.32 25.64 11.10
CA ARG A 556 26.40 26.64 11.68
C ARG A 556 24.97 26.44 11.22
N ALA A 557 24.15 25.80 12.06
CA ALA A 557 22.67 25.77 12.12
C ALA A 557 22.32 24.45 12.83
N GLU A 558 21.75 24.34 14.02
CA GLU A 558 20.70 25.13 14.68
C GLU A 558 20.81 24.95 16.20
N LEU A 559 20.66 26.06 16.91
CA LEU A 559 20.19 26.15 18.29
C LEU A 559 18.67 25.96 18.32
#